data_AF-A0A920MUY8-F1
#
_entry.id   AF-A0A920MUY8-F1
#
_cell.length_a   1.000
_cell.length_b   1.000
_cell.length_c   1.000
_cell.angle_alpha   90.00
_cell.angle_beta   90.00
_cell.angle_gamma   90.00
#
_symmetry.space_group_name_H-M   'P 1'
#
loop_
_entity.id
_entity.type
_entity.pdbx_description
1 polymer ?
#
loop_
_entity_poly.entity_id
_entity_poly.type
_entity_poly.pdbx_seq_one_letter_code
_entity_poly.pdbx_strand_id
1 'polypeptide(L)'
;MITRNSTLYNFSLFSISLFSIVMAQESKDHNNAFFAAGCFWGVESTFQSLEGVVSTTVGYTGGNAKNPSYEVVCTGITGHAEAVKVVYDANVISYEIF
;
A
#
# COMPACT_ATOMS: atom_id res chain seq x y z
N MET A 1 43.28 -5.77 43.50
CA MET A 1 43.45 -6.34 42.15
C MET A 1 42.10 -6.87 41.65
N ILE A 2 41.16 -6.01 41.24
CA ILE A 2 39.97 -6.40 40.47
C ILE A 2 39.57 -5.21 39.58
N THR A 3 40.20 -5.08 38.41
CA THR A 3 39.72 -4.21 37.31
C THR A 3 38.98 -5.09 36.31
N ARG A 4 37.69 -5.38 36.56
CA ARG A 4 36.84 -6.15 35.64
C ARG A 4 35.99 -5.22 34.78
N ASN A 5 36.36 -5.10 33.52
CA ASN A 5 35.49 -4.95 32.33
C ASN A 5 34.35 -3.92 32.37
N SER A 6 34.66 -2.64 32.50
CA SER A 6 33.74 -1.56 32.08
C SER A 6 33.51 -1.52 30.56
N THR A 7 34.48 -2.01 29.78
CA THR A 7 34.45 -1.98 28.31
C THR A 7 33.45 -2.95 27.69
N LEU A 8 33.23 -4.13 28.29
CA LEU A 8 32.25 -5.13 27.78
C LEU A 8 30.80 -4.73 28.05
N TYR A 9 30.53 -4.04 29.17
CA TYR A 9 29.21 -3.54 29.52
C TYR A 9 28.75 -2.45 28.55
N ASN A 10 29.66 -1.54 28.20
CA ASN A 10 29.41 -0.50 27.22
C ASN A 10 29.20 -1.07 25.81
N PHE A 11 29.92 -2.13 25.42
CA PHE A 11 29.74 -2.77 24.11
C PHE A 11 28.37 -3.48 23.98
N SER A 12 27.92 -4.12 25.06
CA SER A 12 26.60 -4.77 25.13
C SER A 12 25.46 -3.75 25.10
N LEU A 13 25.57 -2.63 25.83
CA LEU A 13 24.56 -1.56 25.82
C LEU A 13 24.54 -0.77 24.50
N PHE A 14 25.68 -0.59 23.84
CA PHE A 14 25.76 0.06 22.53
C PHE A 14 25.05 -0.78 21.46
N SER A 15 25.24 -2.11 21.50
CA SER A 15 24.53 -3.07 20.65
C SER A 15 23.02 -3.06 20.87
N ILE A 16 22.55 -3.05 22.13
CA ILE A 16 21.11 -3.03 22.47
C ILE A 16 20.45 -1.70 22.06
N SER A 17 21.16 -0.57 22.26
CA SER A 17 20.70 0.75 21.85
C SER A 17 20.58 0.88 20.32
N LEU A 18 21.58 0.40 19.58
CA LEU A 18 21.57 0.40 18.12
C LEU A 18 20.48 -0.52 17.55
N PHE A 19 20.24 -1.67 18.19
CA PHE A 19 19.16 -2.59 17.80
C PHE A 19 17.78 -1.97 18.01
N SER A 20 17.59 -1.19 19.09
CA SER A 20 16.32 -0.50 19.37
C SER A 20 16.06 0.65 18.38
N ILE A 21 17.11 1.33 17.91
CA ILE A 21 17.00 2.40 16.90
C ILE A 21 16.63 1.83 15.51
N VAL A 22 17.20 0.69 15.11
CA VAL A 22 16.86 0.03 13.83
C VAL A 22 15.42 -0.52 13.83
N MET A 23 14.85 -0.81 15.01
CA MET A 23 13.45 -1.28 15.16
C MET A 23 12.42 -0.14 15.26
N ALA A 24 12.84 1.13 15.28
CA ALA A 24 11.94 2.29 15.24
C ALA A 24 11.41 2.51 13.82
N GLN A 25 10.58 1.56 13.38
CA GLN A 25 9.62 1.56 12.28
C GLN A 25 9.74 2.70 11.26
N GLU A 26 10.22 2.34 10.08
CA GLU A 26 9.88 2.99 8.82
C GLU A 26 8.34 2.91 8.66
N SER A 27 7.62 4.02 8.86
CA SER A 27 6.20 4.08 8.55
C SER A 27 6.07 4.10 7.04
N LYS A 28 5.79 2.95 6.42
CA LYS A 28 5.41 2.93 5.00
C LYS A 28 4.10 3.69 4.85
N ASP A 29 4.19 4.91 4.32
CA ASP A 29 3.06 5.77 4.03
C ASP A 29 2.32 5.25 2.79
N HIS A 30 1.53 4.20 3.00
CA HIS A 30 0.68 3.63 1.97
C HIS A 30 -0.61 4.45 1.82
N ASN A 31 -0.82 4.99 0.63
CA ASN A 31 -2.02 5.71 0.27
C ASN A 31 -2.92 4.88 -0.64
N ASN A 32 -4.21 5.21 -0.65
CA ASN A 32 -5.20 4.57 -1.50
C ASN A 32 -5.66 5.56 -2.58
N ALA A 33 -5.68 5.11 -3.83
CA ALA A 33 -6.27 5.80 -4.96
C ALA A 33 -7.31 4.90 -5.64
N PHE A 34 -8.32 5.51 -6.26
CA PHE A 34 -9.38 4.79 -6.98
C PHE A 34 -9.53 5.35 -8.39
N PHE A 35 -9.43 4.49 -9.40
CA PHE A 35 -9.49 4.88 -10.80
C PHE A 35 -10.60 4.13 -11.52
N ALA A 36 -11.42 4.85 -12.29
CA ALA A 36 -12.45 4.29 -13.16
C ALA A 36 -12.17 4.70 -14.61
N ALA A 37 -11.41 3.86 -15.32
CA ALA A 37 -10.79 4.21 -16.61
C ALA A 37 -11.08 3.19 -17.73
N GLY A 38 -12.26 2.55 -17.69
CA GLY A 38 -12.67 1.51 -18.65
C GLY A 38 -12.64 0.12 -18.02
N CYS A 39 -12.31 -0.91 -18.82
CA CYS A 39 -12.30 -2.29 -18.32
C CYS A 39 -11.23 -2.47 -17.24
N PHE A 40 -11.65 -2.84 -16.03
CA PHE A 40 -10.77 -2.91 -14.87
C PHE A 40 -9.60 -3.90 -15.01
N TRP A 41 -9.66 -4.90 -15.90
CA TRP A 41 -8.61 -5.90 -16.09
C TRP A 41 -7.38 -5.30 -16.75
N GLY A 42 -7.59 -4.46 -17.77
CA GLY A 42 -6.52 -3.75 -18.44
C GLY A 42 -5.91 -2.71 -17.51
N VAL A 43 -6.77 -1.92 -16.85
CA VAL A 43 -6.36 -0.86 -15.93
C VAL A 43 -5.59 -1.42 -14.73
N GLU A 44 -6.07 -2.50 -14.11
CA GLU A 44 -5.39 -3.18 -13.00
C GLU A 44 -4.01 -3.67 -13.42
N SER A 45 -3.92 -4.36 -14.57
CA SER A 45 -2.65 -4.88 -15.10
C SER A 45 -1.62 -3.75 -15.31
N THR A 46 -2.06 -2.59 -15.80
CA THR A 46 -1.19 -1.42 -15.92
C THR A 46 -0.66 -0.95 -14.56
N PHE A 47 -1.52 -0.78 -13.56
CA PHE A 47 -1.08 -0.33 -12.22
C PHE A 47 -0.19 -1.34 -11.52
N GLN A 48 -0.46 -2.65 -11.62
CA GLN A 48 0.36 -3.70 -11.02
C GLN A 48 1.82 -3.68 -11.52
N SER A 49 2.05 -3.16 -12.72
CA SER A 49 3.40 -3.07 -13.29
C SER A 49 4.22 -1.87 -12.81
N LEU A 50 3.61 -0.92 -12.10
CA LEU A 50 4.28 0.31 -11.66
C LEU A 50 5.07 0.10 -10.38
N GLU A 51 6.31 0.60 -10.37
CA GLU A 51 7.12 0.66 -9.15
C GLU A 51 6.46 1.57 -8.11
N GLY A 52 6.42 1.13 -6.85
CA GLY A 52 5.74 1.83 -5.77
C GLY A 52 4.26 1.43 -5.59
N VAL A 53 3.65 0.71 -6.54
CA VAL A 53 2.35 0.08 -6.30
C VAL A 53 2.52 -1.18 -5.45
N VAL A 54 1.80 -1.23 -4.34
CA VAL A 54 1.87 -2.29 -3.32
C VAL A 54 0.83 -3.37 -3.59
N SER A 55 -0.39 -2.96 -3.96
CA SER A 55 -1.46 -3.90 -4.31
C SER A 55 -2.55 -3.20 -5.11
N THR A 56 -3.29 -3.97 -5.90
CA THR A 56 -4.49 -3.53 -6.59
C THR A 56 -5.69 -4.38 -6.18
N THR A 57 -6.89 -3.83 -6.31
CA THR A 57 -8.13 -4.58 -6.17
C THR A 57 -9.18 -4.00 -7.11
N VAL A 58 -9.82 -4.85 -7.90
CA VAL A 58 -10.91 -4.44 -8.79
C VAL A 58 -12.27 -4.46 -8.09
N GLY A 59 -13.19 -3.62 -8.55
CA GLY A 59 -14.57 -3.59 -8.05
C GLY A 59 -15.44 -2.59 -8.78
N TYR A 60 -16.56 -2.26 -8.16
CA TYR A 60 -17.59 -1.37 -8.71
C TYR A 60 -17.88 -0.23 -7.73
N THR A 61 -17.96 1.01 -8.21
CA THR A 61 -18.21 2.18 -7.36
C THR A 61 -19.03 3.26 -8.07
N GLY A 62 -19.48 4.29 -7.36
CA GLY A 62 -20.21 5.44 -7.92
C GLY A 62 -21.68 5.23 -8.29
N GLY A 63 -22.19 4.00 -8.19
CA GLY A 63 -23.58 3.63 -8.47
C GLY A 63 -24.48 3.53 -7.23
N ASN A 64 -25.73 3.11 -7.45
CA ASN A 64 -26.78 3.07 -6.42
C ASN A 64 -27.09 1.65 -5.91
N ALA A 65 -26.63 0.60 -6.59
CA ALA A 65 -26.92 -0.77 -6.20
C ALA A 65 -26.04 -1.18 -5.00
N LYS A 66 -26.64 -1.82 -3.99
CA LYS A 66 -25.88 -2.34 -2.85
C LYS A 66 -25.30 -3.72 -3.18
N ASN A 67 -23.99 -3.88 -3.02
CA ASN A 67 -23.26 -5.13 -3.27
C ASN A 67 -23.62 -5.78 -4.62
N PRO A 68 -23.46 -5.06 -5.75
CA PRO A 68 -23.84 -5.58 -7.07
C PRO A 68 -22.93 -6.74 -7.50
N SER A 69 -23.48 -7.71 -8.22
CA SER A 69 -22.68 -8.71 -8.95
C SER A 69 -22.27 -8.16 -10.33
N TYR A 70 -21.26 -8.77 -10.94
CA TYR A 70 -20.80 -8.42 -12.28
C TYR A 70 -21.95 -8.40 -13.31
N GLU A 71 -22.77 -9.44 -13.31
CA GLU A 71 -23.89 -9.61 -14.23
C GLU A 71 -24.89 -8.45 -14.10
N VAL A 72 -25.16 -8.03 -12.86
CA VAL A 72 -26.06 -6.91 -12.58
C VAL A 72 -25.44 -5.58 -13.03
N VAL A 73 -24.13 -5.38 -12.83
CA VAL A 73 -23.42 -4.18 -13.34
C VAL A 73 -23.46 -4.13 -14.87
N CYS A 74 -23.28 -5.26 -15.57
CA CYS A 74 -23.30 -5.33 -17.03
C CYS A 74 -24.64 -4.93 -17.65
N THR A 75 -25.74 -4.96 -16.89
CA THR A 75 -27.04 -4.44 -17.38
C THR A 75 -27.06 -2.91 -17.52
N GLY A 76 -26.10 -2.20 -16.91
CA GLY A 76 -26.02 -0.73 -16.89
C GLY A 76 -26.98 -0.05 -15.91
N ILE A 77 -27.94 -0.77 -15.31
CA ILE A 77 -28.99 -0.16 -14.47
C ILE A 77 -28.47 0.30 -13.10
N THR A 78 -27.33 -0.23 -12.66
CA THR A 78 -26.80 0.03 -11.31
C THR A 78 -26.15 1.41 -11.18
N GLY A 79 -25.73 2.00 -12.31
CA GLY A 79 -24.93 3.22 -12.35
C GLY A 79 -23.49 3.08 -11.85
N HIS A 80 -23.02 1.86 -11.56
CA HIS A 80 -21.63 1.66 -11.16
C HIS A 80 -20.67 1.78 -12.35
N ALA A 81 -19.49 2.34 -12.08
CA ALA A 81 -18.33 2.21 -12.94
C ALA A 81 -17.43 1.06 -12.44
N GLU A 82 -16.81 0.34 -13.38
CA GLU A 82 -15.67 -0.52 -13.07
C GLU A 82 -14.51 0.35 -12.57
N ALA A 83 -13.93 -0.05 -11.44
CA ALA A 83 -12.87 0.71 -10.80
C ALA A 83 -11.78 -0.18 -10.22
N VAL A 84 -10.59 0.38 -10.11
CA VAL A 84 -9.42 -0.23 -9.47
C VAL A 84 -9.04 0.59 -8.26
N LYS A 85 -8.97 -0.05 -7.09
CA LYS A 85 -8.31 0.47 -5.90
C LYS A 85 -6.82 0.17 -6.01
N VAL A 86 -5.98 1.20 -5.90
CA VAL A 86 -4.53 1.11 -5.91
C VAL A 86 -4.03 1.50 -4.53
N VAL A 87 -3.29 0.59 -3.88
CA VAL A 87 -2.50 0.88 -2.68
C VAL A 87 -1.08 1.12 -3.14
N TYR A 88 -0.52 2.29 -2.87
CA TYR A 88 0.82 2.68 -3.32
C TYR A 88 1.63 3.33 -2.20
N ASP A 89 2.95 3.21 -2.27
CA ASP A 89 3.89 3.88 -1.38
C ASP A 89 4.14 5.31 -1.87
N ALA A 90 3.67 6.30 -1.10
CA ALA A 90 3.77 7.71 -1.48
C ALA A 90 5.22 8.23 -1.50
N ASN A 91 6.18 7.49 -0.94
CA ASN A 91 7.60 7.82 -1.01
C ASN A 91 8.25 7.38 -2.33
N VAL A 92 7.61 6.45 -3.06
CA VAL A 92 8.11 5.90 -4.33
C VAL A 92 7.36 6.50 -5.52
N ILE A 93 6.04 6.65 -5.40
CA ILE A 93 5.18 7.14 -6.49
C ILE A 93 4.17 8.15 -5.95
N SER A 94 4.02 9.30 -6.63
CA SER A 94 3.07 10.35 -6.25
C SER A 94 1.71 10.14 -6.91
N TYR A 95 0.64 10.61 -6.28
CA TYR A 95 -0.70 10.58 -6.88
C TYR A 95 -0.77 11.37 -8.20
N GLU A 96 -0.04 12.49 -8.28
CA GLU A 96 -0.10 13.44 -9.40
C GLU A 96 0.49 12.88 -10.71
N ILE A 97 1.16 11.74 -10.67
CA ILE A 97 1.79 11.12 -11.86
C ILE A 97 1.01 9.91 -12.40
N PHE A 98 -0.13 9.58 -11.78
CA PHE A 98 -1.08 8.60 -12.33
C PHE A 98 -1.97 9.22 -13.43
#